data_AF-A0A951LU23-F1
#
_entry.id   AF-A0A951LU23-F1
#
_cell.length_a   1.000
_cell.length_b   1.000
_cell.length_c   1.000
_cell.angle_alpha   90.00
_cell.angle_beta   90.00
_cell.angle_gamma   90.00
#
_symmetry.space_group_name_H-M   'P 1'
#
loop_
_entity.id
_entity.type
_entity.pdbx_description
1 polymer ?
#
loop_
_entity_poly.entity_id
_entity_poly.type
_entity_poly.pdbx_seq_one_letter_code
_entity_poly.pdbx_strand_id
1 'polypeptide(L)' 'RPEALETGNVELVGSDPEAIVEAVAALLGDPDRLARMSRPAFPFGDGRAAERIALALEAWFARRRTRAA' A
#
# COMPACT_ATOMS: atom_id res chain seq x y z
N ARG A 1 0.62 4.13 8.18
CA ARG A 1 -0.09 3.42 7.08
C ARG A 1 -0.41 2.02 7.58
N PRO A 2 -1.42 1.86 8.45
CA PRO A 2 -1.77 0.58 9.06
C PRO A 2 -2.06 -0.50 8.00
N GLU A 3 -2.57 -0.11 6.84
CA GLU A 3 -2.89 -0.99 5.72
C GLU A 3 -1.68 -1.78 5.22
N ALA A 4 -0.45 -1.24 5.35
CA ALA A 4 0.77 -1.97 4.99
C ALA A 4 1.15 -3.05 6.01
N LEU A 5 0.83 -2.85 7.29
CA LEU A 5 1.08 -3.85 8.33
C LEU A 5 0.16 -5.06 8.13
N GLU A 6 -1.09 -4.82 7.74
CA GLU A 6 -2.08 -5.88 7.46
C GLU A 6 -1.70 -6.81 6.30
N THR A 7 -0.86 -6.34 5.36
CA THR A 7 -0.38 -7.17 4.25
C THR A 7 0.58 -8.28 4.69
N GLY A 8 1.22 -8.11 5.85
CA GLY A 8 2.33 -8.96 6.28
C GLY A 8 3.65 -8.68 5.54
N ASN A 9 3.70 -7.69 4.64
CA ASN A 9 4.92 -7.30 3.94
C ASN A 9 5.83 -6.38 4.77
N VAL A 10 5.28 -5.76 5.81
CA VAL A 10 5.97 -4.74 6.61
C VAL A 10 5.75 -5.04 8.08
N GLU A 11 6.78 -4.77 8.88
CA GLU A 11 6.76 -4.87 10.32
C GLU A 11 7.26 -3.54 10.92
N LEU A 12 6.63 -3.08 12.00
CA LEU A 12 7.05 -1.89 12.72
C LEU A 12 7.94 -2.28 13.90
N VAL A 13 9.23 -1.97 13.79
CA VAL A 13 10.25 -2.37 14.79
C VAL A 13 10.73 -1.21 15.68
N GLY A 14 10.21 0.00 15.46
CA GLY A 14 10.63 1.21 16.16
C GLY A 14 11.85 1.88 15.52
N SER A 15 12.52 2.74 16.27
CA SER A 15 13.67 3.55 15.82
C SER A 15 14.96 3.25 16.56
N ASP A 16 14.96 2.26 17.45
CA ASP A 16 16.15 1.85 18.19
C ASP A 16 17.10 1.07 17.26
N PRO A 17 18.38 1.46 17.15
CA PRO A 17 19.32 0.80 16.23
C PRO A 17 19.52 -0.68 16.50
N GLU A 18 19.57 -1.10 17.77
CA GLU A 18 19.77 -2.51 18.13
C GLU A 18 18.56 -3.34 17.71
N ALA A 19 17.34 -2.88 18.04
CA ALA A 19 16.10 -3.53 17.60
C ALA A 19 15.98 -3.64 16.06
N ILE A 20 16.42 -2.62 15.31
CA ILE A 20 16.43 -2.66 13.85
C ILE A 20 17.39 -3.74 13.34
N VAL A 21 18.61 -3.81 13.89
CA VAL A 21 19.61 -4.81 13.49
C VAL A 21 19.13 -6.22 13.81
N GLU A 22 18.58 -6.43 15.00
CA GLU A 22 18.04 -7.73 15.41
C GLU A 22 16.89 -8.19 14.51
N ALA A 23 15.94 -7.30 14.19
CA ALA A 23 14.82 -7.64 13.33
C ALA A 23 15.25 -7.99 11.90
N VAL A 24 16.20 -7.25 11.34
CA VAL A 24 16.77 -7.54 10.01
C VAL A 24 17.54 -8.85 10.03
N ALA A 25 18.37 -9.09 11.05
CA ALA A 25 19.12 -10.34 11.19
C ALA A 25 18.17 -11.54 11.31
N ALA A 26 17.11 -11.44 12.11
CA ALA A 26 16.09 -12.46 12.26
C ALA A 26 15.32 -12.72 10.94
N LEU A 27 15.03 -11.68 10.17
CA LEU A 27 14.38 -11.81 8.86
C LEU A 27 15.27 -12.52 7.84
N LEU A 28 16.55 -12.14 7.77
CA LEU A 28 17.50 -12.74 6.83
C LEU A 28 17.90 -14.17 7.22
N GLY A 29 17.82 -14.51 8.51
CA GLY A 29 18.07 -15.85 9.04
C GLY A 29 16.90 -16.83 8.89
N ASP A 30 15.71 -16.36 8.50
CA ASP A 30 14.51 -17.18 8.30
C ASP A 30 13.98 -17.05 6.86
N PRO A 31 14.38 -17.96 5.95
CA PRO A 31 13.94 -17.94 4.55
C PRO A 31 12.42 -18.01 4.39
N ASP A 32 11.72 -18.73 5.26
CA ASP A 32 10.27 -18.87 5.19
C ASP A 32 9.57 -17.56 5.58
N ARG A 33 10.08 -16.86 6.62
CA ARG A 33 9.60 -15.52 6.99
C ARG A 33 9.82 -14.54 5.85
N LEU A 34 11.01 -14.52 5.26
CA LEU A 34 11.31 -13.66 4.12
C LEU A 34 10.38 -13.94 2.94
N ALA A 35 10.14 -15.21 2.62
CA ALA A 35 9.23 -15.60 1.54
C ALA A 35 7.78 -15.16 1.80
N ARG A 36 7.31 -15.19 3.05
CA ARG A 36 5.98 -14.68 3.43
C ARG A 36 5.88 -13.17 3.26
N MET A 37 6.87 -12.42 3.72
CA MET A 37 6.89 -10.95 3.66
C MET A 37 7.11 -10.41 2.23
N SER A 38 7.72 -11.21 1.35
CA SER A 38 8.06 -10.80 -0.03
C SER A 38 6.94 -11.01 -1.04
N ARG A 39 5.76 -11.49 -0.63
CA ARG A 39 4.62 -11.67 -1.54
C ARG A 39 4.08 -10.31 -1.99
N PRO A 40 3.80 -10.08 -3.29
CA PRO A 40 3.28 -8.80 -3.73
C PRO A 40 1.95 -8.45 -3.03
N ALA A 41 1.92 -7.28 -2.41
CA ALA A 41 0.70 -6.68 -1.90
C ALA A 41 0.59 -5.26 -2.45
N PHE A 42 -0.60 -4.89 -2.92
CA PHE A 42 -0.88 -3.60 -3.54
C PHE A 42 -1.88 -2.77 -2.71
N PRO A 43 -1.64 -2.56 -1.39
CA PRO A 43 -2.62 -1.94 -0.50
C PRO A 43 -2.95 -0.48 -0.85
N PHE A 44 -2.08 0.18 -1.62
CA PHE A 44 -2.22 1.59 -1.98
C PHE A 44 -2.86 1.82 -3.35
N GLY A 45 -3.13 0.75 -4.10
CA GLY A 45 -3.79 0.83 -5.38
C GLY A 45 -3.22 -0.14 -6.41
N ASP A 46 -4.00 -0.32 -7.47
CA ASP A 46 -3.73 -1.23 -8.59
C ASP A 46 -3.15 -0.49 -9.82
N GLY A 47 -2.66 0.73 -9.63
CA GLY A 47 -2.14 1.57 -10.72
C GLY A 47 -3.20 2.30 -11.55
N ARG A 48 -4.50 2.15 -11.26
CA ARG A 48 -5.58 2.76 -12.07
C ARG A 48 -6.21 4.02 -11.45
N ALA A 49 -5.54 4.63 -10.48
CA ALA A 49 -6.07 5.81 -9.78
C ALA A 49 -6.35 6.98 -10.72
N ALA A 50 -5.41 7.32 -11.61
CA ALA A 50 -5.56 8.43 -12.54
C ALA A 50 -6.75 8.26 -13.50
N GLU A 51 -6.91 7.06 -14.07
CA GLU A 51 -8.04 6.71 -14.94
C GLU A 51 -9.38 6.89 -14.21
N ARG A 52 -9.51 6.34 -12.99
CA ARG A 52 -10.73 6.47 -12.19
C ARG A 52 -11.06 7.92 -11.85
N ILE A 53 -10.04 8.72 -11.54
CA ILE A 53 -10.20 10.16 -11.24
C ILE A 53 -10.70 10.90 -12.48
N ALA A 54 -10.08 10.67 -13.64
CA ALA A 54 -10.51 11.31 -14.89
C ALA A 54 -11.97 10.97 -15.23
N LEU A 55 -12.35 9.69 -15.18
CA LEU A 55 -13.72 9.25 -15.41
C LEU A 55 -14.72 9.88 -14.42
N ALA A 56 -14.35 9.98 -13.14
CA ALA A 56 -15.20 10.61 -12.13
C ALA A 56 -15.41 12.11 -12.41
N LEU A 57 -14.37 12.82 -12.86
CA LEU A 57 -14.45 14.24 -13.22
C LEU A 57 -15.33 14.44 -14.46
N GLU A 58 -15.13 13.65 -15.51
CA GLU A 58 -15.97 13.71 -16.73
C GLU A 58 -17.45 13.50 -16.40
N ALA A 59 -17.77 12.47 -15.60
CA ALA A 59 -19.13 12.19 -15.15
C ALA A 59 -19.70 13.32 -14.28
N TRP A 60 -18.88 13.97 -13.45
CA TRP A 60 -19.31 15.10 -12.64
C TRP A 60 -19.64 16.34 -13.49
N PHE A 61 -18.80 16.69 -14.46
CA PHE A 61 -19.06 17.80 -15.38
C PHE A 61 -20.28 17.55 -16.27
N ALA A 62 -20.48 16.31 -16.75
CA ALA A 62 -21.67 15.95 -17.52
C ALA A 62 -22.96 16.19 -16.71
N ARG A 63 -23.01 15.69 -15.47
CA ARG A 63 -24.18 15.88 -14.57
C ARG A 63 -24.45 17.36 -14.26
N ARG A 64 -23.41 18.18 -14.10
CA ARG A 64 -23.58 19.62 -13.84
C ARG A 64 -24.14 20.38 -15.03
N ARG A 65 -23.72 20.05 -16.26
CA ARG A 65 -24.25 20.68 -17.47
C ARG A 65 -25.73 20.36 -17.69
N THR A 66 -26.15 19.13 -17.46
CA THR A 66 -27.56 18.72 -17.57
C THR A 66 -28.46 19.39 -16.52
N ARG A 67 -27.92 19.78 -15.36
CA ARG A 67 -28.68 20.41 -14.28
C ARG A 67 -28.77 21.93 -14.40
N ALA A 68 -27.96 22.54 -15.28
CA ALA A 68 -27.93 23.97 -15.54
C ALA A 68 -28.68 24.37 -16.83
N ALA A 69 -29.12 23.38 -17.62
CA ALA A 69 -30.01 23.53 -18.76
C ALA A 69 -31.44 23.17 -18.34
#